data_AF-A0A1K1RAD6-F1
#
_entry.id   AF-A0A1K1RAD6-F1
#
_cell.length_a   1.000
_cell.length_b   1.000
_cell.length_c   1.000
_cell.angle_alpha   90.00
_cell.angle_beta   90.00
_cell.angle_gamma   90.00
#
_symmetry.space_group_name_H-M   'P 1'
#
loop_
_entity.id
_entity.type
_entity.pdbx_description
1 polymer ?
#
loop_
_entity_poly.entity_id
_entity_poly.type
_entity_poly.pdbx_seq_one_letter_code
_entity_poly.pdbx_strand_id
1 'polypeptide(L)'
;MLTRFSLPLVLMLAAFSLGAAQAAPGGDVPRAQATQIPFGFTLGDAQQPTTSHVAKLGSDIVFPPGTFDGFLGGLTSTVPVSGKLAIPPADGYFVAFRFMATTGRVEIIPDGDATGTAAVHTGKDTACKATQTNICADTDVTAKVFIRLSEAKVDGRVLDVGPDCRTAQPAAVTIKALVPISLPAPPVKVSTTFTTPPFAGCVGHEDVSRLLTGLVSGPGNTFVSNLTLRCFSTGCAQP
;
A
#
# COMPACT_ATOMS: atom_id res chain seq x y z
N MET A 1 -2.85 101.11 -9.70
CA MET A 1 -4.05 101.26 -10.57
C MET A 1 -4.17 100.02 -11.44
N LEU A 2 -5.07 99.10 -11.10
CA LEU A 2 -6.01 98.41 -12.02
C LEU A 2 -6.80 97.36 -11.21
N THR A 3 -8.11 97.56 -11.23
CA THR A 3 -9.24 96.77 -10.75
C THR A 3 -9.25 95.30 -11.19
N ARG A 4 -9.80 94.41 -10.34
CA ARG A 4 -10.59 93.21 -10.73
C ARG A 4 -11.20 92.57 -9.46
N PHE A 5 -12.52 92.70 -9.28
CA PHE A 5 -13.60 91.78 -9.71
C PHE A 5 -13.76 90.55 -8.79
N SER A 6 -14.80 90.61 -7.97
CA SER A 6 -15.38 89.52 -7.19
C SER A 6 -16.24 88.61 -8.08
N LEU A 7 -16.17 87.29 -7.89
CA LEU A 7 -17.31 86.37 -8.03
C LEU A 7 -17.00 85.04 -7.28
N PRO A 8 -18.01 84.33 -6.75
CA PRO A 8 -17.87 83.40 -5.64
C PRO A 8 -17.56 81.96 -6.07
N LEU A 9 -16.82 81.26 -5.22
CA LEU A 9 -16.50 79.84 -5.28
C LEU A 9 -17.74 79.01 -4.90
N VAL A 10 -18.33 78.32 -5.87
CA VAL A 10 -19.40 77.33 -5.63
C VAL A 10 -18.77 76.05 -5.08
N LEU A 11 -19.19 75.67 -3.87
CA LEU A 11 -18.88 74.39 -3.22
C LEU A 11 -19.66 73.27 -3.94
N MET A 12 -18.96 72.39 -4.66
CA MET A 12 -19.51 71.11 -5.13
C MET A 12 -19.20 70.03 -4.09
N LEU A 13 -20.23 69.57 -3.36
CA LEU A 13 -20.18 68.33 -2.58
C LEU A 13 -20.17 67.14 -3.55
N ALA A 14 -19.02 66.48 -3.69
CA ALA A 14 -18.95 65.14 -4.27
C ALA A 14 -19.22 64.10 -3.18
N ALA A 15 -20.32 63.37 -3.31
CA ALA A 15 -20.64 62.23 -2.45
C ALA A 15 -19.65 61.09 -2.71
N PHE A 16 -18.90 60.69 -1.68
CA PHE A 16 -18.12 59.45 -1.70
C PHE A 16 -19.08 58.26 -1.55
N SER A 17 -19.37 57.59 -2.65
CA SER A 17 -19.99 56.27 -2.66
C SER A 17 -18.97 55.24 -2.15
N LEU A 18 -19.20 54.69 -0.95
CA LEU A 18 -18.52 53.48 -0.47
C LEU A 18 -18.95 52.30 -1.34
N GLY A 19 -18.15 52.01 -2.36
CA GLY A 19 -18.23 50.74 -3.09
C GLY A 19 -17.79 49.60 -2.18
N ALA A 20 -18.73 48.76 -1.76
CA ALA A 20 -18.44 47.49 -1.14
C ALA A 20 -17.70 46.61 -2.16
N ALA A 21 -16.39 46.47 -2.01
CA ALA A 21 -15.61 45.47 -2.71
C ALA A 21 -16.05 44.08 -2.21
N GLN A 22 -16.94 43.42 -2.96
CA GLN A 22 -17.18 41.99 -2.80
C GLN A 22 -15.89 41.27 -3.20
N ALA A 23 -15.16 40.79 -2.19
CA ALA A 23 -14.12 39.80 -2.39
C ALA A 23 -14.78 38.57 -3.02
N ALA A 24 -14.43 38.30 -4.28
CA ALA A 24 -14.80 37.05 -4.93
C ALA A 24 -14.29 35.87 -4.09
N PRO A 25 -15.10 34.81 -3.90
CA PRO A 25 -14.63 33.63 -3.20
C PRO A 25 -13.45 33.04 -3.98
N GLY A 26 -12.40 32.70 -3.23
CA GLY A 26 -11.07 32.36 -3.72
C GLY A 26 -11.09 31.44 -4.92
N GLY A 27 -10.42 31.88 -5.98
CA GLY A 27 -10.01 30.99 -7.06
C GLY A 27 -9.16 29.86 -6.47
N ASP A 28 -9.46 28.63 -6.90
CA ASP A 28 -8.63 27.47 -6.65
C ASP A 28 -7.18 27.82 -7.02
N VAL A 29 -6.33 27.99 -6.01
CA VAL A 29 -4.89 27.94 -6.21
C VAL A 29 -4.63 26.57 -6.83
N PRO A 30 -4.02 26.47 -8.03
CA PRO A 30 -3.62 25.19 -8.57
C PRO A 30 -2.69 24.56 -7.54
N ARG A 31 -3.19 23.56 -6.81
CA ARG A 31 -2.37 22.75 -5.93
C ARG A 31 -1.35 22.12 -6.87
N ALA A 32 -0.09 22.55 -6.76
CA ALA A 32 0.99 21.96 -7.53
C ALA A 32 0.83 20.44 -7.46
N GLN A 33 0.53 19.81 -8.60
CA GLN A 33 0.42 18.36 -8.67
C GLN A 33 1.76 17.84 -8.16
N ALA A 34 1.76 17.21 -6.98
CA ALA A 34 2.95 16.55 -6.49
C ALA A 34 3.39 15.60 -7.60
N THR A 35 4.61 15.76 -8.13
CA THR A 35 5.12 14.94 -9.22
C THR A 35 5.13 13.49 -8.75
N GLN A 36 4.13 12.72 -9.16
CA GLN A 36 4.01 11.30 -8.84
C GLN A 36 4.76 10.51 -9.90
N ILE A 37 5.81 9.79 -9.49
CA ILE A 37 6.58 8.93 -10.38
C ILE A 37 6.05 7.51 -10.23
N PRO A 38 5.37 6.95 -11.24
CA PRO A 38 4.82 5.60 -11.14
C PRO A 38 5.93 4.56 -11.15
N PHE A 39 5.70 3.44 -10.48
CA PHE A 39 6.55 2.27 -10.52
C PHE A 39 5.71 1.01 -10.29
N GLY A 40 6.21 -0.13 -10.76
CA GLY A 40 5.52 -1.41 -10.62
C GLY A 40 6.49 -2.52 -10.29
N PHE A 41 6.14 -3.35 -9.31
CA PHE A 41 6.83 -4.59 -8.98
C PHE A 41 5.91 -5.78 -9.22
N THR A 42 6.50 -6.89 -9.65
CA THR A 42 5.91 -8.22 -9.54
C THR A 42 6.41 -8.88 -8.26
N LEU A 43 5.53 -9.56 -7.54
CA LEU A 43 5.81 -10.26 -6.28
C LEU A 43 5.87 -11.77 -6.52
N GLY A 44 7.06 -12.34 -6.44
CA GLY A 44 7.32 -13.76 -6.67
C GLY A 44 7.26 -14.15 -8.15
N ASP A 45 7.82 -15.31 -8.46
CA ASP A 45 7.77 -15.94 -9.77
C ASP A 45 7.69 -17.48 -9.64
N ALA A 46 7.70 -18.20 -10.77
CA ALA A 46 7.58 -19.65 -10.77
C ALA A 46 8.76 -20.38 -10.09
N GLN A 47 9.95 -19.77 -10.03
CA GLN A 47 11.13 -20.33 -9.39
C GLN A 47 11.18 -19.96 -7.90
N GLN A 48 10.75 -18.74 -7.57
CA GLN A 48 10.79 -18.22 -6.21
C GLN A 48 9.46 -17.51 -5.90
N PRO A 49 8.43 -18.28 -5.52
CA PRO A 49 7.10 -17.74 -5.31
C PRO A 49 7.04 -16.88 -4.04
N THR A 50 5.94 -16.15 -3.92
CA THR A 50 5.61 -15.46 -2.68
C THR A 50 5.09 -16.46 -1.66
N THR A 51 5.69 -16.51 -0.48
CA THR A 51 5.33 -17.45 0.58
C THR A 51 4.96 -16.72 1.86
N SER A 52 3.88 -17.15 2.52
CA SER A 52 3.53 -16.75 3.87
C SER A 52 3.64 -17.94 4.83
N HIS A 53 4.44 -17.82 5.88
CA HIS A 53 4.51 -18.83 6.94
C HIS A 53 3.52 -18.52 8.05
N VAL A 54 2.68 -19.50 8.41
CA VAL A 54 1.76 -19.42 9.55
C VAL A 54 2.40 -20.07 10.77
N ALA A 55 2.92 -19.26 11.69
CA ALA A 55 3.83 -19.71 12.74
C ALA A 55 3.23 -20.79 13.65
N LYS A 56 1.96 -20.63 14.05
CA LYS A 56 1.28 -21.58 14.94
C LYS A 56 1.01 -22.94 14.28
N LEU A 57 0.84 -22.96 12.97
CA LEU A 57 0.58 -24.17 12.19
C LEU A 57 1.86 -24.76 11.60
N GLY A 58 2.99 -24.03 11.66
CA GLY A 58 4.25 -24.46 11.06
C GLY A 58 4.13 -24.76 9.57
N SER A 59 3.24 -24.05 8.87
CA SER A 59 2.83 -24.35 7.50
C SER A 59 3.00 -23.13 6.61
N ASP A 60 3.35 -23.37 5.36
CA ASP A 60 3.56 -22.33 4.36
C ASP A 60 2.38 -22.26 3.38
N ILE A 61 2.00 -21.04 3.02
CA ILE A 61 1.06 -20.75 1.93
C ILE A 61 1.86 -20.18 0.78
N VAL A 62 1.75 -20.81 -0.39
CA VAL A 62 2.43 -20.36 -1.60
C VAL A 62 1.44 -19.62 -2.48
N PHE A 63 1.65 -18.32 -2.65
CA PHE A 63 0.82 -17.46 -3.48
C PHE A 63 1.30 -17.43 -4.93
N PRO A 64 0.37 -17.41 -5.90
CA PRO A 64 0.70 -17.08 -7.28
C PRO A 64 1.35 -15.68 -7.38
N PRO A 65 2.05 -15.38 -8.49
CA PRO A 65 2.66 -14.06 -8.69
C PRO A 65 1.64 -12.92 -8.52
N GLY A 66 2.01 -11.95 -7.68
CA GLY A 66 1.22 -10.74 -7.42
C GLY A 66 1.84 -9.49 -8.04
N THR A 67 1.20 -8.34 -7.82
CA THR A 67 1.72 -7.04 -8.25
C THR A 67 1.64 -6.00 -7.15
N PHE A 68 2.57 -5.04 -7.20
CA PHE A 68 2.50 -3.81 -6.44
C PHE A 68 2.73 -2.65 -7.41
N ASP A 69 1.72 -1.81 -7.58
CA ASP A 69 1.73 -0.69 -8.50
C ASP A 69 1.55 0.61 -7.71
N GLY A 70 2.58 1.46 -7.71
CA GLY A 70 2.65 2.60 -6.82
C GLY A 70 3.26 3.86 -7.44
N PHE A 71 3.39 4.87 -6.60
CA PHE A 71 3.89 6.19 -6.94
C PHE A 71 4.88 6.69 -5.88
N LEU A 72 5.96 7.32 -6.33
CA LEU A 72 6.84 8.14 -5.49
C LEU A 72 6.38 9.59 -5.55
N GLY A 73 6.19 10.25 -4.41
CA GLY A 73 5.79 11.66 -4.35
C GLY A 73 6.96 12.64 -4.47
N GLY A 74 7.66 12.61 -5.60
CA GLY A 74 8.75 13.55 -5.93
C GLY A 74 10.12 12.88 -6.07
N LEU A 75 11.19 13.70 -6.06
CA LEU A 75 12.59 13.28 -6.21
C LEU A 75 13.52 13.86 -5.12
N THR A 76 12.99 14.15 -3.94
CA THR A 76 13.80 14.54 -2.78
C THR A 76 14.51 13.33 -2.17
N SER A 77 15.41 13.54 -1.21
CA SER A 77 16.17 12.45 -0.57
C SER A 77 15.29 11.39 0.07
N THR A 78 14.17 11.79 0.68
CA THR A 78 13.12 10.89 1.16
C THR A 78 11.78 11.37 0.62
N VAL A 79 11.01 10.45 0.03
CA VAL A 79 9.73 10.73 -0.64
C VAL A 79 8.65 9.78 -0.14
N PRO A 80 7.37 10.22 -0.11
CA PRO A 80 6.28 9.32 0.23
C PRO A 80 6.06 8.29 -0.88
N VAL A 81 5.65 7.08 -0.47
CA VAL A 81 5.25 5.97 -1.32
C VAL A 81 3.76 5.71 -1.08
N SER A 82 2.99 5.52 -2.15
CA SER A 82 1.63 4.97 -2.09
C SER A 82 1.45 3.98 -3.23
N GLY A 83 0.73 2.88 -3.03
CA GLY A 83 0.46 1.94 -4.11
C GLY A 83 -0.54 0.85 -3.79
N LYS A 84 -1.03 0.21 -4.84
CA LYS A 84 -2.00 -0.89 -4.77
C LYS A 84 -1.26 -2.22 -4.76
N LEU A 85 -1.58 -3.04 -3.76
CA LEU A 85 -1.13 -4.42 -3.67
C LEU A 85 -2.22 -5.34 -4.24
N ALA A 86 -1.83 -6.27 -5.12
CA ALA A 86 -2.70 -7.32 -5.61
C ALA A 86 -1.99 -8.66 -5.51
N ILE A 87 -2.49 -9.57 -4.66
CA ILE A 87 -1.98 -10.93 -4.53
C ILE A 87 -3.14 -11.88 -4.85
N PRO A 88 -3.03 -12.74 -5.87
CA PRO A 88 -4.08 -13.71 -6.17
C PRO A 88 -4.33 -14.67 -5.00
N PRO A 89 -5.57 -15.12 -4.76
CA PRO A 89 -5.83 -16.06 -3.68
C PRO A 89 -5.17 -17.42 -3.95
N ALA A 90 -4.79 -18.10 -2.87
CA ALA A 90 -4.03 -19.34 -2.90
C ALA A 90 -4.68 -20.41 -2.02
N ASP A 91 -4.46 -21.68 -2.38
CA ASP A 91 -4.90 -22.80 -1.55
C ASP A 91 -3.82 -23.14 -0.53
N GLY A 92 -4.19 -23.18 0.73
CA GLY A 92 -3.33 -23.57 1.84
C GLY A 92 -3.59 -25.00 2.28
N TYR A 93 -2.53 -25.70 2.68
CA TYR A 93 -2.59 -26.96 3.41
C TYR A 93 -1.96 -26.75 4.78
N PHE A 94 -2.65 -27.16 5.83
CA PHE A 94 -2.22 -26.99 7.21
C PHE A 94 -2.50 -28.23 8.03
N VAL A 95 -1.69 -28.48 9.06
CA VAL A 95 -1.93 -29.56 10.02
C VAL A 95 -2.40 -28.97 11.35
N ALA A 96 -3.72 -28.83 11.51
CA ALA A 96 -4.32 -28.37 12.76
C ALA A 96 -4.06 -29.38 13.89
N PHE A 97 -3.79 -28.87 15.09
CA PHE A 97 -3.47 -29.68 16.29
C PHE A 97 -2.35 -30.72 16.10
N ARG A 98 -1.54 -30.61 15.04
CA ARG A 98 -0.45 -31.53 14.65
C ARG A 98 -0.89 -32.93 14.18
N PHE A 99 -2.19 -33.17 13.98
CA PHE A 99 -2.66 -34.46 13.46
C PHE A 99 -3.85 -34.36 12.50
N MET A 100 -4.50 -33.20 12.40
CA MET A 100 -5.68 -33.01 11.56
C MET A 100 -5.30 -32.31 10.27
N ALA A 101 -5.50 -32.96 9.14
CA ALA A 101 -5.22 -32.35 7.84
C ALA A 101 -6.33 -31.34 7.52
N THR A 102 -5.93 -30.14 7.15
CA THR A 102 -6.87 -29.07 6.82
C THR A 102 -6.43 -28.37 5.55
N THR A 103 -7.40 -27.99 4.71
CA THR A 103 -7.17 -27.14 3.54
C THR A 103 -8.09 -25.95 3.58
N GLY A 104 -7.73 -24.88 2.89
CA GLY A 104 -8.64 -23.75 2.68
C GLY A 104 -8.09 -22.78 1.67
N ARG A 105 -8.98 -22.00 1.07
CA ARG A 105 -8.61 -20.94 0.15
C ARG A 105 -8.37 -19.65 0.93
N VAL A 106 -7.18 -19.08 0.78
CA VAL A 106 -6.72 -17.89 1.49
C VAL A 106 -6.66 -16.72 0.53
N GLU A 107 -7.34 -15.65 0.88
CA GLU A 107 -7.38 -14.41 0.13
C GLU A 107 -6.79 -13.27 0.97
N ILE A 108 -5.92 -12.48 0.35
CA ILE A 108 -5.34 -11.26 0.93
C ILE A 108 -6.11 -10.07 0.35
N ILE A 109 -6.93 -9.43 1.19
CA ILE A 109 -7.79 -8.31 0.78
C ILE A 109 -7.16 -7.01 1.27
N PRO A 110 -6.66 -6.13 0.38
CA PRO A 110 -6.11 -4.85 0.77
C PRO A 110 -7.13 -3.95 1.48
N ASP A 111 -6.71 -3.32 2.57
CA ASP A 111 -7.41 -2.25 3.26
C ASP A 111 -6.85 -0.89 2.82
N GLY A 112 -7.16 -0.52 1.58
CA GLY A 112 -6.64 0.67 0.91
C GLY A 112 -5.24 0.49 0.32
N ASP A 113 -4.63 1.63 -0.05
CA ASP A 113 -3.27 1.68 -0.59
C ASP A 113 -2.25 1.36 0.50
N ALA A 114 -1.19 0.63 0.15
CA ALA A 114 -0.01 0.53 0.98
C ALA A 114 0.73 1.87 0.94
N THR A 115 1.18 2.34 2.09
CA THR A 115 1.80 3.66 2.23
C THR A 115 3.12 3.58 2.99
N GLY A 116 4.02 4.52 2.72
CA GLY A 116 5.30 4.56 3.41
C GLY A 116 6.24 5.63 2.87
N THR A 117 7.53 5.38 3.00
CA THR A 117 8.58 6.27 2.49
C THR A 117 9.63 5.50 1.71
N ALA A 118 10.29 6.19 0.79
CA ALA A 118 11.45 5.72 0.07
C ALA A 118 12.56 6.76 0.16
N ALA A 119 13.76 6.35 0.59
CA ALA A 119 14.95 7.17 0.48
C ALA A 119 15.67 6.84 -0.83
N VAL A 120 15.81 7.82 -1.73
CA VAL A 120 16.39 7.60 -3.06
C VAL A 120 17.89 7.79 -3.02
N HIS A 121 18.63 6.81 -3.53
CA HIS A 121 20.08 6.78 -3.57
C HIS A 121 20.58 6.71 -5.02
N THR A 122 21.70 7.40 -5.28
CA THR A 122 22.40 7.39 -6.57
C THR A 122 23.83 6.94 -6.41
N GLY A 123 24.36 6.20 -7.39
CA GLY A 123 25.76 5.79 -7.47
C GLY A 123 25.92 4.28 -7.35
N LYS A 124 26.33 3.65 -8.46
CA LYS A 124 26.48 2.19 -8.60
C LYS A 124 27.44 1.56 -7.61
N ASP A 125 28.48 2.31 -7.24
CA ASP A 125 29.56 1.83 -6.36
C ASP A 125 29.30 2.15 -4.87
N THR A 126 28.11 2.68 -4.54
CA THR A 126 27.71 3.08 -3.18
C THR A 126 26.57 2.20 -2.66
N ALA A 127 25.53 2.78 -2.05
CA ALA A 127 24.36 2.07 -1.53
C ALA A 127 23.72 1.15 -2.59
N CYS A 128 23.70 1.56 -3.85
CA CYS A 128 23.06 0.80 -4.93
C CYS A 128 23.86 -0.40 -5.45
N LYS A 129 25.08 -0.63 -4.95
CA LYS A 129 25.89 -1.81 -5.32
C LYS A 129 25.14 -3.13 -5.10
N ALA A 130 24.36 -3.22 -4.02
CA ALA A 130 23.59 -4.42 -3.68
C ALA A 130 22.47 -4.73 -4.69
N THR A 131 21.95 -3.70 -5.35
CA THR A 131 20.91 -3.85 -6.40
C THR A 131 21.51 -3.89 -7.81
N GLN A 132 22.83 -3.72 -7.94
CA GLN A 132 23.56 -3.68 -9.21
C GLN A 132 23.08 -2.59 -10.18
N THR A 133 22.44 -1.53 -9.68
CA THR A 133 21.89 -0.41 -10.46
C THR A 133 22.55 0.93 -10.08
N ASN A 134 22.36 1.95 -10.92
CA ASN A 134 22.85 3.31 -10.65
C ASN A 134 21.94 4.09 -9.69
N ILE A 135 20.68 3.68 -9.55
CA ILE A 135 19.67 4.32 -8.72
C ILE A 135 18.78 3.27 -8.04
N CYS A 136 18.64 3.41 -6.75
CA CYS A 136 17.91 2.48 -5.88
C CYS A 136 17.20 3.27 -4.79
N ALA A 137 16.30 2.60 -4.06
CA ALA A 137 15.55 3.21 -2.98
C ALA A 137 15.49 2.31 -1.74
N ASP A 138 15.85 2.85 -0.58
CA ASP A 138 15.57 2.24 0.71
C ASP A 138 14.10 2.51 1.06
N THR A 139 13.28 1.48 0.99
CA THR A 139 11.82 1.57 1.17
C THR A 139 11.42 1.10 2.56
N ASP A 140 10.39 1.74 3.12
CA ASP A 140 9.68 1.34 4.32
C ASP A 140 8.19 1.53 4.04
N VAL A 141 7.53 0.47 3.58
CA VAL A 141 6.14 0.50 3.08
C VAL A 141 5.29 -0.46 3.89
N THR A 142 4.14 0.01 4.37
CA THR A 142 3.18 -0.80 5.12
C THR A 142 1.91 -1.01 4.32
N ALA A 143 1.59 -2.26 4.05
CA ALA A 143 0.28 -2.68 3.54
C ALA A 143 -0.61 -3.13 4.71
N LYS A 144 -1.86 -2.68 4.74
CA LYS A 144 -2.89 -3.20 5.64
C LYS A 144 -3.75 -4.17 4.84
N VAL A 145 -3.93 -5.38 5.34
CA VAL A 145 -4.66 -6.42 4.62
C VAL A 145 -5.55 -7.23 5.55
N PHE A 146 -6.77 -7.55 5.13
CA PHE A 146 -7.56 -8.59 5.75
C PHE A 146 -7.15 -9.95 5.18
N ILE A 147 -7.03 -10.93 6.06
CA ILE A 147 -6.80 -12.33 5.66
C ILE A 147 -8.16 -13.01 5.72
N ARG A 148 -8.68 -13.42 4.56
CA ARG A 148 -9.96 -14.14 4.44
C ARG A 148 -9.71 -15.61 4.17
N LEU A 149 -10.52 -16.45 4.80
CA LEU A 149 -10.52 -17.89 4.61
C LEU A 149 -11.86 -18.32 4.02
N SER A 150 -11.82 -19.17 2.99
CA SER A 150 -13.00 -19.81 2.41
C SER A 150 -12.69 -21.26 2.05
N GLU A 151 -13.71 -22.00 1.64
CA GLU A 151 -13.57 -23.38 1.12
C GLU A 151 -12.78 -24.31 2.06
N ALA A 152 -12.93 -24.10 3.38
CA ALA A 152 -12.20 -24.84 4.38
C ALA A 152 -12.63 -26.30 4.39
N LYS A 153 -11.66 -27.21 4.55
CA LYS A 153 -11.91 -28.64 4.71
C LYS A 153 -11.08 -29.20 5.84
N VAL A 154 -11.64 -30.14 6.58
CA VAL A 154 -10.99 -30.91 7.64
C VAL A 154 -11.10 -32.38 7.27
N ASP A 155 -9.95 -33.05 7.09
CA ASP A 155 -9.87 -34.44 6.63
C ASP A 155 -10.74 -34.70 5.38
N GLY A 156 -10.71 -33.74 4.45
CA GLY A 156 -11.46 -33.77 3.19
C GLY A 156 -12.95 -33.41 3.29
N ARG A 157 -13.51 -33.25 4.50
CA ARG A 157 -14.89 -32.82 4.72
C ARG A 157 -14.99 -31.30 4.78
N VAL A 158 -16.00 -30.73 4.13
CA VAL A 158 -16.23 -29.28 4.13
C VAL A 158 -16.52 -28.79 5.55
N LEU A 159 -15.78 -27.77 5.98
CA LEU A 159 -16.09 -26.96 7.15
C LEU A 159 -16.71 -25.65 6.64
N ASP A 160 -17.99 -25.45 6.92
CA ASP A 160 -18.66 -24.20 6.58
C ASP A 160 -18.21 -23.09 7.52
N VAL A 161 -17.33 -22.21 7.02
CA VAL A 161 -16.84 -21.04 7.73
C VAL A 161 -17.69 -19.79 7.47
N GLY A 162 -18.74 -19.88 6.64
CA GLY A 162 -19.55 -18.74 6.25
C GLY A 162 -18.87 -17.82 5.21
N PRO A 163 -19.62 -16.83 4.69
CA PRO A 163 -19.15 -15.98 3.59
C PRO A 163 -18.11 -14.93 4.02
N ASP A 164 -18.11 -14.52 5.28
CA ASP A 164 -17.38 -13.35 5.78
C ASP A 164 -16.21 -13.71 6.71
N CYS A 165 -15.74 -14.97 6.68
CA CYS A 165 -14.67 -15.43 7.56
C CYS A 165 -13.33 -14.76 7.24
N ARG A 166 -12.95 -13.76 8.04
CA ARG A 166 -11.70 -13.01 7.87
C ARG A 166 -11.17 -12.47 9.19
N THR A 167 -9.98 -11.89 9.18
CA THR A 167 -9.46 -11.17 10.34
C THR A 167 -10.40 -10.01 10.73
N ALA A 168 -10.65 -9.82 12.02
CA ALA A 168 -11.52 -8.78 12.55
C ALA A 168 -10.97 -7.37 12.30
N GLN A 169 -9.65 -7.27 12.15
CA GLN A 169 -8.91 -6.06 11.82
C GLN A 169 -7.87 -6.38 10.72
N PRO A 170 -7.39 -5.38 9.97
CA PRO A 170 -6.31 -5.59 9.03
C PRO A 170 -5.01 -5.98 9.74
N ALA A 171 -4.29 -6.95 9.19
CA ALA A 171 -2.89 -7.19 9.50
C ALA A 171 -2.02 -6.09 8.87
N ALA A 172 -1.09 -5.52 9.63
CA ALA A 172 -0.09 -4.60 9.11
C ALA A 172 1.16 -5.37 8.69
N VAL A 173 1.49 -5.31 7.39
CA VAL A 173 2.67 -5.95 6.81
C VAL A 173 3.60 -4.85 6.33
N THR A 174 4.67 -4.62 7.09
CA THR A 174 5.70 -3.63 6.77
C THR A 174 6.85 -4.29 6.04
N ILE A 175 7.15 -3.85 4.82
CA ILE A 175 8.29 -4.30 4.03
C ILE A 175 9.33 -3.19 4.05
N LYS A 176 10.52 -3.55 4.54
CA LYS A 176 11.71 -2.70 4.45
C LYS A 176 12.71 -3.34 3.51
N ALA A 177 13.08 -2.64 2.45
CA ALA A 177 13.96 -3.20 1.43
C ALA A 177 14.66 -2.11 0.63
N LEU A 178 15.93 -2.36 0.30
CA LEU A 178 16.63 -1.64 -0.74
C LEU A 178 16.23 -2.23 -2.10
N VAL A 179 15.48 -1.48 -2.91
CA VAL A 179 14.97 -1.94 -4.21
C VAL A 179 15.57 -1.12 -5.37
N PRO A 180 15.84 -1.75 -6.52
CA PRO A 180 16.21 -1.03 -7.73
C PRO A 180 15.02 -0.23 -8.25
N ILE A 181 15.29 0.97 -8.76
CA ILE A 181 14.27 1.82 -9.43
C ILE A 181 14.75 2.28 -10.81
N SER A 182 15.61 1.47 -11.44
CA SER A 182 16.00 1.61 -12.85
C SER A 182 16.13 0.24 -13.49
N LEU A 183 15.73 0.12 -14.76
CA LEU A 183 15.89 -1.09 -15.55
C LEU A 183 17.19 -1.07 -16.37
N PRO A 184 17.77 -2.26 -16.65
CA PRO A 184 17.40 -3.58 -16.12
C PRO A 184 17.79 -3.72 -14.64
N ALA A 185 17.04 -4.55 -13.91
CA ALA A 185 17.21 -4.74 -12.47
C ALA A 185 17.14 -6.24 -12.10
N PRO A 186 18.04 -6.74 -11.24
CA PRO A 186 17.87 -8.07 -10.67
C PRO A 186 16.69 -8.10 -9.67
N PRO A 187 16.05 -9.25 -9.46
CA PRO A 187 15.06 -9.42 -8.39
C PRO A 187 15.66 -9.20 -7.01
N VAL A 188 14.87 -8.65 -6.08
CA VAL A 188 15.25 -8.44 -4.69
C VAL A 188 14.40 -9.31 -3.78
N LYS A 189 15.05 -10.18 -3.01
CA LYS A 189 14.37 -10.96 -1.98
C LYS A 189 14.01 -10.07 -0.78
N VAL A 190 12.74 -10.06 -0.42
CA VAL A 190 12.24 -9.41 0.79
C VAL A 190 11.69 -10.45 1.76
N SER A 191 11.88 -10.19 3.04
CA SER A 191 11.37 -11.01 4.13
C SER A 191 10.92 -10.08 5.26
N THR A 192 9.71 -10.30 5.75
CA THR A 192 9.17 -9.56 6.90
C THR A 192 8.38 -10.48 7.81
N THR A 193 8.14 -10.01 9.03
CA THR A 193 7.28 -10.66 10.01
C THR A 193 6.08 -9.80 10.31
N PHE A 194 4.92 -10.42 10.51
CA PHE A 194 3.69 -9.73 10.85
C PHE A 194 2.89 -10.50 11.91
N THR A 195 1.93 -9.81 12.52
CA THR A 195 0.98 -10.39 13.45
C THR A 195 -0.35 -10.57 12.74
N THR A 196 -0.88 -11.79 12.75
CA THR A 196 -2.24 -12.06 12.24
C THR A 196 -3.25 -11.72 13.33
N PRO A 197 -4.17 -10.77 13.11
CA PRO A 197 -5.21 -10.44 14.09
C PRO A 197 -6.20 -11.60 14.31
N PRO A 198 -7.03 -11.54 15.36
CA PRO A 198 -8.13 -12.49 15.54
C PRO A 198 -9.06 -12.57 14.33
N PHE A 199 -9.67 -13.73 14.11
CA PHE A 199 -10.72 -13.93 13.10
C PHE A 199 -12.09 -13.56 13.66
N ALA A 200 -12.97 -13.08 12.77
CA ALA A 200 -14.37 -12.79 13.02
C ALA A 200 -15.20 -13.09 11.75
N GLY A 201 -16.52 -13.16 11.90
CA GLY A 201 -17.42 -13.44 10.78
C GLY A 201 -17.32 -14.87 10.25
N CYS A 202 -16.65 -15.77 10.98
CA CYS A 202 -16.50 -17.17 10.60
C CYS A 202 -17.70 -17.99 11.10
N VAL A 203 -18.88 -17.64 10.60
CA VAL A 203 -20.17 -18.18 11.04
C VAL A 203 -20.85 -18.88 9.87
N GLY A 204 -20.74 -20.20 9.85
CA GLY A 204 -21.49 -21.08 8.95
C GLY A 204 -22.65 -21.73 9.72
N HIS A 205 -22.63 -23.06 9.81
CA HIS A 205 -23.50 -23.82 10.72
C HIS A 205 -23.21 -23.54 12.21
N GLU A 206 -21.97 -23.19 12.53
CA GLU A 206 -21.52 -22.79 13.87
C GLU A 206 -20.54 -21.62 13.75
N ASP A 207 -20.30 -20.92 14.87
CA ASP A 207 -19.28 -19.88 14.93
C ASP A 207 -17.92 -20.48 15.29
N VAL A 208 -17.04 -20.59 14.29
CA VAL A 208 -15.68 -21.11 14.44
C VAL A 208 -14.62 -20.01 14.59
N SER A 209 -15.02 -18.74 14.77
CA SER A 209 -14.09 -17.60 14.82
C SER A 209 -13.02 -17.76 15.90
N ARG A 210 -13.40 -18.29 17.08
CA ARG A 210 -12.45 -18.54 18.18
C ARG A 210 -11.48 -19.68 17.88
N LEU A 211 -11.94 -20.73 17.21
CA LEU A 211 -11.10 -21.85 16.80
C LEU A 211 -10.03 -21.37 15.81
N LEU A 212 -10.44 -20.65 14.76
CA LEU A 212 -9.51 -20.09 13.76
C LEU A 212 -8.55 -19.08 14.37
N THR A 213 -9.03 -18.24 15.30
CA THR A 213 -8.16 -17.34 16.08
C THR A 213 -7.11 -18.12 16.89
N GLY A 214 -7.51 -19.22 17.52
CA GLY A 214 -6.60 -20.09 18.28
C GLY A 214 -5.51 -20.70 17.40
N LEU A 215 -5.87 -21.13 16.20
CA LEU A 215 -4.99 -21.84 15.26
C LEU A 215 -4.07 -20.93 14.44
N VAL A 216 -4.56 -19.78 13.97
CA VAL A 216 -3.87 -18.97 12.94
C VAL A 216 -3.36 -17.63 13.50
N SER A 217 -4.11 -16.98 14.39
CA SER A 217 -3.79 -15.62 14.85
C SER A 217 -2.62 -15.58 15.83
N GLY A 218 -1.83 -14.51 15.78
CA GLY A 218 -0.67 -14.31 16.64
C GLY A 218 0.54 -13.74 15.89
N PRO A 219 1.63 -13.44 16.61
CA PRO A 219 2.87 -12.94 16.03
C PRO A 219 3.70 -14.06 15.37
N GLY A 220 4.77 -13.67 14.68
CA GLY A 220 5.78 -14.59 14.16
C GLY A 220 5.47 -15.16 12.78
N ASN A 221 4.34 -14.79 12.16
CA ASN A 221 4.08 -15.12 10.77
C ASN A 221 5.07 -14.38 9.89
N THR A 222 5.51 -15.01 8.81
CA THR A 222 6.47 -14.40 7.88
C THR A 222 5.86 -14.25 6.51
N PHE A 223 6.32 -13.24 5.79
CA PHE A 223 6.01 -13.02 4.37
C PHE A 223 7.33 -12.86 3.64
N VAL A 224 7.56 -13.73 2.66
CA VAL A 224 8.77 -13.76 1.83
C VAL A 224 8.36 -13.65 0.37
N SER A 225 9.00 -12.76 -0.37
CA SER A 225 8.73 -12.59 -1.80
C SER A 225 10.00 -12.15 -2.52
N ASN A 226 10.05 -12.35 -3.83
CA ASN A 226 11.03 -11.69 -4.68
C ASN A 226 10.36 -10.58 -5.46
N LEU A 227 10.85 -9.36 -5.26
CA LEU A 227 10.37 -8.19 -5.95
C LEU A 227 11.16 -8.03 -7.24
N THR A 228 10.45 -8.09 -8.36
CA THR A 228 11.03 -7.82 -9.68
C THR A 228 10.48 -6.51 -10.20
N LEU A 229 11.35 -5.52 -10.42
CA LEU A 229 10.95 -4.24 -11.00
C LEU A 229 10.41 -4.49 -12.41
N ARG A 230 9.14 -4.17 -12.62
CA ARG A 230 8.45 -4.30 -13.90
C ARG A 230 8.53 -3.01 -14.71
N CYS A 231 8.37 -1.87 -14.05
CA CYS A 231 8.38 -0.56 -14.69
C CYS A 231 8.78 0.55 -13.71
N PHE A 232 9.27 1.66 -14.26
CA PHE A 232 9.55 2.89 -13.51
C PHE A 232 9.34 4.11 -14.40
N SER A 233 8.75 5.17 -13.86
CA SER A 233 8.47 6.44 -14.55
C SER A 233 7.76 6.21 -15.90
N THR A 234 8.29 6.74 -17.00
CA THR A 234 7.75 6.61 -18.35
C THR A 234 7.65 5.17 -18.86
N GLY A 235 8.29 4.20 -18.20
CA GLY A 235 8.18 2.79 -18.53
C GLY A 235 6.92 2.12 -17.99
N CYS A 236 6.15 2.79 -17.12
CA CYS A 236 4.89 2.25 -16.62
C CYS A 236 3.74 2.58 -17.56
N ALA A 237 2.87 1.59 -17.81
CA ALA A 237 1.55 1.87 -18.39
C ALA A 237 0.84 2.83 -17.44
N GLN A 238 0.41 3.98 -17.96
CA GLN A 238 -0.44 4.86 -17.17
C GLN A 238 -1.75 4.13 -16.87
N PRO A 239 -2.23 4.14 -15.61
CA PRO A 239 -3.49 3.51 -15.25
C PRO A 239 -4.67 4.12 -16.00
#